data_AF-A0A915U4R0-F1
#
_entry.id   AF-A0A915U4R0-F1
#
_cell.length_a   1.000
_cell.length_b   1.000
_cell.length_c   1.000
_cell.angle_alpha   90.00
_cell.angle_beta   90.00
_cell.angle_gamma   90.00
#
_symmetry.space_group_name_H-M   'P 1'
#
loop_
_entity.id
_entity.type
_entity.pdbx_description
1 polymer ?
#
loop_
_entity_poly.entity_id
_entity_poly.type
_entity_poly.pdbx_seq_one_letter_code
_entity_poly.pdbx_strand_id
1 'polypeptide(L)'
;MSTLSRFIRNYRNSGKTFRRIKMRCHLNADTLYSRIREDFNRVVDHRAANSSISLPDVLMSGFAMFCLKDPSLLAFDERRREEPDSLQGVFGVSRIPSDSQMRTVLDEVSVRDLRRPFKSIFAQLQRGKVLEKMTWLGGYYLLALDGTGIYTSEKMGSDYCLSKRKRNGKVEYYQQMFAGAFVHPDRSEVIPTCPEMIVKQDGSSKNDCERNAAKRYLTDFRREHPHLKTIVIE
;
A
#
# COMPACT_ATOMS: atom_id res chain seq x y z
N MET A 1 15.18 -7.39 36.18
CA MET A 1 14.36 -6.32 36.83
C MET A 1 14.23 -5.03 35.99
N SER A 2 14.99 -4.80 34.92
CA SER A 2 14.89 -3.57 34.09
C SER A 2 13.74 -3.56 33.07
N THR A 3 13.19 -4.72 32.74
CA THR A 3 12.12 -4.89 31.72
C THR A 3 10.74 -4.47 32.24
N LEU A 4 10.40 -4.84 33.48
CA LEU A 4 9.09 -4.54 34.07
C LEU A 4 8.90 -3.04 34.36
N SER A 5 9.95 -2.36 34.85
CA SER A 5 9.92 -0.92 35.10
C SER A 5 9.85 -0.11 33.80
N ARG A 6 10.52 -0.57 32.73
CA ARG A 6 10.37 -0.02 31.38
C ARG A 6 8.95 -0.19 30.85
N PHE A 7 8.36 -1.38 31.03
CA PHE A 7 6.98 -1.66 30.61
C PHE A 7 5.96 -0.76 31.34
N ILE A 8 6.05 -0.66 32.68
CA ILE A 8 5.16 0.17 33.50
C ILE A 8 5.29 1.65 33.13
N ARG A 9 6.52 2.14 32.89
CA ARG A 9 6.77 3.52 32.45
C ARG A 9 6.19 3.78 31.06
N ASN A 10 6.37 2.87 30.12
CA ASN A 10 5.79 2.97 28.78
C ASN A 10 4.27 2.97 28.85
N TYR A 11 3.66 2.09 29.65
CA TYR A 11 2.22 2.03 29.85
C TYR A 11 1.66 3.33 30.45
N ARG A 12 2.31 3.88 31.48
CA ARG A 12 1.94 5.18 32.08
C ARG A 12 2.09 6.34 31.09
N ASN A 13 3.12 6.33 30.26
CA ASN A 13 3.34 7.34 29.24
C ASN A 13 2.32 7.24 28.11
N SER A 14 2.01 6.03 27.64
CA SER A 14 0.93 5.78 26.68
C SER A 14 -0.42 6.28 27.21
N GLY A 15 -0.77 5.96 28.46
CA GLY A 15 -1.99 6.44 29.11
C GLY A 15 -2.08 7.98 29.22
N LYS A 16 -0.96 8.68 29.45
CA LYS A 16 -0.90 10.15 29.41
C LYS A 16 -1.08 10.72 28.00
N THR A 17 -0.50 10.07 26.99
CA THR A 17 -0.64 10.45 25.58
C THR A 17 -2.09 10.28 25.10
N PHE A 18 -2.75 9.17 25.45
CA PHE A 18 -4.16 8.93 25.10
C PHE A 18 -5.13 9.96 25.70
N ARG A 19 -4.81 10.50 26.89
CA ARG A 19 -5.62 11.57 27.52
C ARG A 19 -5.46 12.94 26.84
N ARG A 20 -4.35 13.17 26.13
CA ARG A 20 -4.07 14.45 25.46
C ARG A 20 -4.55 14.48 24.00
N ILE A 21 -4.65 13.33 23.35
CA ILE A 21 -5.06 13.22 21.94
C ILE A 21 -6.50 12.74 21.88
N LYS A 22 -7.41 13.61 21.42
CA LYS A 22 -8.77 13.18 21.04
C LYS A 22 -8.69 12.36 19.75
N MET A 23 -8.57 11.04 19.88
CA MET A 23 -8.53 10.14 18.72
C MET A 23 -9.84 10.21 17.94
N ARG A 24 -9.72 10.31 16.61
CA ARG A 24 -10.88 10.24 15.72
C ARG A 24 -11.33 8.79 15.63
N CYS A 25 -12.63 8.52 15.75
CA CYS A 25 -13.13 7.15 15.80
C CYS A 25 -12.80 6.31 14.56
N HIS A 26 -12.79 6.89 13.36
CA HIS A 26 -12.58 6.16 12.09
C HIS A 26 -11.31 6.59 11.32
N LEU A 27 -10.49 7.45 11.93
CA LEU A 27 -9.29 8.01 11.34
C LEU A 27 -8.15 7.94 12.36
N ASN A 28 -7.89 6.71 12.80
CA ASN A 28 -6.74 6.32 13.62
C ASN A 28 -6.16 5.01 13.04
N ALA A 29 -4.90 4.69 13.38
CA ALA A 29 -4.21 3.54 12.80
C ALA A 29 -4.99 2.23 12.96
N ASP A 30 -5.47 1.92 14.17
CA ASP A 30 -6.16 0.66 14.47
C ASP A 30 -7.41 0.47 13.59
N THR A 31 -8.24 1.51 13.45
CA THR A 31 -9.45 1.45 12.64
C THR A 31 -9.18 1.44 11.14
N LEU A 32 -8.12 2.12 10.69
CA LEU A 32 -7.71 2.07 9.29
C LEU A 32 -7.13 0.70 8.93
N TYR A 33 -6.30 0.11 9.79
CA TYR A 33 -5.72 -1.21 9.55
C TYR A 33 -6.76 -2.32 9.65
N SER A 34 -7.70 -2.23 10.60
CA SER A 34 -8.86 -3.11 10.67
C SER A 34 -9.67 -3.07 9.37
N ARG A 35 -9.90 -1.87 8.81
CA ARG A 35 -10.59 -1.70 7.54
C ARG A 35 -9.83 -2.30 6.35
N ILE A 36 -8.50 -2.14 6.31
CA ILE A 36 -7.65 -2.78 5.29
C ILE A 36 -7.79 -4.31 5.39
N ARG A 37 -7.74 -4.86 6.61
CA ARG A 37 -7.93 -6.30 6.83
C ARG A 37 -9.31 -6.77 6.38
N GLU A 38 -10.38 -6.01 6.64
CA GLU A 38 -11.72 -6.32 6.12
C GLU A 38 -11.76 -6.40 4.60
N ASP A 39 -11.04 -5.51 3.91
CA ASP A 39 -10.95 -5.54 2.44
C ASP A 39 -10.10 -6.73 1.96
N PHE A 40 -9.02 -7.06 2.65
CA PHE A 40 -8.20 -8.25 2.35
C PHE A 40 -8.94 -9.57 2.57
N ASN A 41 -9.91 -9.62 3.49
CA ASN A 41 -10.81 -10.78 3.64
C ASN A 41 -11.71 -11.02 2.41
N ARG A 42 -11.84 -10.03 1.52
CA ARG A 42 -12.66 -10.13 0.30
C ARG A 42 -11.86 -10.46 -0.94
N VAL A 43 -10.54 -10.60 -0.80
CA VAL A 43 -9.67 -11.08 -1.89
C VAL A 43 -9.93 -12.55 -2.09
N VAL A 44 -10.03 -12.98 -3.34
CA VAL A 44 -10.26 -14.39 -3.68
C VAL A 44 -9.01 -15.19 -3.30
N ASP A 45 -9.17 -16.18 -2.41
CA ASP A 45 -8.08 -17.09 -2.07
C ASP A 45 -7.94 -18.15 -3.17
N HIS A 46 -6.83 -18.07 -3.91
CA HIS A 46 -6.48 -18.99 -4.99
C HIS A 46 -5.97 -20.34 -4.46
N ARG A 47 -5.65 -20.42 -3.16
CA ARG A 47 -5.02 -21.58 -2.54
C ARG A 47 -6.06 -22.60 -2.07
N ALA A 48 -5.58 -23.81 -1.79
CA ALA A 48 -6.42 -24.87 -1.26
C ALA A 48 -6.96 -24.52 0.15
N ALA A 49 -8.16 -25.01 0.47
CA ALA A 49 -8.88 -24.72 1.72
C ALA A 49 -8.15 -25.20 3.00
N ASN A 50 -7.16 -26.09 2.88
CA ASN A 50 -6.34 -26.58 3.98
C ASN A 50 -5.14 -25.66 4.31
N SER A 51 -5.06 -24.47 3.69
CA SER A 51 -4.00 -23.50 3.97
C SER A 51 -3.96 -23.12 5.44
N SER A 52 -2.79 -23.31 6.06
CA SER A 52 -2.61 -23.11 7.51
C SER A 52 -2.58 -21.64 7.93
N ILE A 53 -2.33 -20.73 6.99
CA ILE A 53 -2.29 -19.28 7.21
C ILE A 53 -3.33 -18.63 6.30
N SER A 54 -4.20 -17.82 6.90
CA SER A 54 -5.25 -17.11 6.18
C SER A 54 -4.65 -16.11 5.18
N LEU A 55 -5.26 -15.94 4.00
CA LEU A 55 -4.79 -14.97 3.02
C LEU A 55 -4.73 -13.53 3.58
N PRO A 56 -5.70 -13.08 4.39
CA PRO A 56 -5.62 -11.76 5.04
C PRO A 56 -4.42 -11.59 5.96
N ASP A 57 -3.98 -12.64 6.67
CA ASP A 57 -2.76 -12.56 7.48
C ASP A 57 -1.51 -12.40 6.60
N VAL A 58 -1.47 -13.07 5.45
CA VAL A 58 -0.35 -12.91 4.50
C VAL A 58 -0.34 -11.51 3.90
N LEU A 59 -1.50 -11.01 3.46
CA LEU A 59 -1.64 -9.66 2.91
C LEU A 59 -1.34 -8.57 3.94
N MET A 60 -1.83 -8.70 5.17
CA MET A 60 -1.51 -7.79 6.27
C MET A 60 -0.03 -7.84 6.65
N SER A 61 0.63 -9.00 6.50
CA SER A 61 2.08 -9.12 6.70
C SER A 61 2.86 -8.40 5.60
N GLY A 62 2.43 -8.51 4.34
CA GLY A 62 2.98 -7.72 3.24
C GLY A 62 2.81 -6.21 3.49
N PHE A 63 1.62 -5.79 3.91
CA PHE A 63 1.36 -4.42 4.31
C PHE A 63 2.25 -3.96 5.46
N ALA A 64 2.39 -4.77 6.52
CA ALA A 64 3.23 -4.47 7.68
C ALA A 64 4.70 -4.29 7.29
N MET A 65 5.24 -5.18 6.44
CA MET A 65 6.61 -5.08 5.93
C MET A 65 6.88 -3.71 5.27
N PHE A 66 5.99 -3.25 4.40
CA PHE A 66 6.12 -1.95 3.74
C PHE A 66 5.92 -0.78 4.72
N CYS A 67 4.97 -0.87 5.65
CA CYS A 67 4.75 0.16 6.68
C CYS A 67 5.95 0.33 7.61
N LEU A 68 6.60 -0.77 7.98
CA LEU A 68 7.80 -0.79 8.82
C LEU A 68 9.08 -0.47 8.03
N LYS A 69 8.98 -0.39 6.69
CA LYS A 69 10.10 -0.16 5.77
C LYS A 69 11.21 -1.19 5.92
N ASP A 70 10.83 -2.45 6.14
CA ASP A 70 11.81 -3.52 6.19
C ASP A 70 12.49 -3.67 4.82
N PRO A 71 13.83 -3.76 4.77
CA PRO A 71 14.57 -3.67 3.51
C PRO A 71 14.42 -4.92 2.63
N SER A 72 13.91 -6.02 3.18
CA SER A 72 13.66 -7.27 2.46
C SER A 72 12.66 -8.16 3.22
N LEU A 73 12.10 -9.14 2.53
CA LEU A 73 11.29 -10.20 3.16
C LEU A 73 12.08 -11.02 4.19
N LEU A 74 13.39 -11.18 4.01
CA LEU A 74 14.23 -11.87 4.98
C LEU A 74 14.34 -11.07 6.28
N ALA A 75 14.56 -9.76 6.19
CA ALA A 75 14.58 -8.87 7.36
C ALA A 75 13.23 -8.87 8.10
N PHE A 76 12.12 -8.94 7.36
CA PHE A 76 10.79 -9.10 7.96
C PHE A 76 10.62 -10.46 8.65
N ASP A 77 11.15 -11.54 8.07
CA ASP A 77 11.14 -12.88 8.68
C ASP A 77 12.02 -12.97 9.94
N GLU A 78 13.12 -12.22 10.00
CA GLU A 78 13.91 -12.07 11.23
C GLU A 78 13.09 -11.32 12.29
N ARG A 79 12.50 -10.18 11.93
CA ARG A 79 11.61 -9.40 12.82
C ARG A 79 10.47 -10.23 13.39
N ARG A 80 9.83 -11.08 12.57
CA ARG A 80 8.70 -11.89 13.06
C ARG A 80 9.13 -12.90 14.15
N ARG A 81 10.40 -13.31 14.15
CA ARG A 81 10.96 -14.22 15.17
C ARG A 81 11.29 -13.47 16.46
N GLU A 82 11.75 -12.23 16.35
CA GLU A 82 12.17 -11.40 17.49
C GLU A 82 11.00 -10.67 18.17
N GLU A 83 10.08 -10.11 17.39
CA GLU A 83 8.99 -9.23 17.86
C GLU A 83 7.60 -9.58 17.26
N PRO A 84 7.12 -10.83 17.40
CA PRO A 84 5.82 -11.24 16.84
C PRO A 84 4.63 -10.48 17.43
N ASP A 85 4.69 -10.13 18.72
CA ASP A 85 3.60 -9.46 19.43
C ASP A 85 3.28 -8.08 18.85
N SER A 86 4.29 -7.36 18.34
CA SER A 86 4.11 -6.07 17.68
C SER A 86 3.32 -6.22 16.38
N LEU A 87 3.59 -7.27 15.61
CA LEU A 87 2.89 -7.56 14.35
C LEU A 87 1.45 -8.04 14.60
N GLN A 88 1.25 -8.85 15.63
CA GLN A 88 -0.08 -9.30 16.06
C GLN A 88 -0.93 -8.14 16.58
N GLY A 89 -0.36 -7.30 17.45
CA GLY A 89 -1.08 -6.21 18.10
C GLY A 89 -1.40 -5.04 17.16
N VAL A 90 -0.41 -4.55 16.43
CA VAL A 90 -0.58 -3.33 15.59
C VAL A 90 -1.23 -3.67 14.25
N PHE A 91 -0.80 -4.74 13.58
CA PHE A 91 -1.26 -5.08 12.24
C PHE A 91 -2.35 -6.16 12.24
N GLY A 92 -2.70 -6.73 13.39
CA GLY A 92 -3.77 -7.72 13.51
C GLY A 92 -3.47 -9.02 12.75
N VAL A 93 -2.19 -9.39 12.61
CA VAL A 93 -1.77 -10.61 11.93
C VAL A 93 -1.77 -11.76 12.92
N SER A 94 -2.68 -12.73 12.78
CA SER A 94 -2.77 -13.84 13.74
C SER A 94 -1.63 -14.85 13.57
N ARG A 95 -1.42 -15.35 12.34
CA ARG A 95 -0.28 -16.21 12.00
C ARG A 95 0.60 -15.51 10.98
N ILE A 96 1.80 -15.13 11.39
CA ILE A 96 2.74 -14.41 10.53
C ILE A 96 3.45 -15.42 9.62
N PRO A 97 3.29 -15.35 8.28
CA PRO A 97 3.97 -16.24 7.33
C PRO A 97 5.49 -16.05 7.34
N SER A 98 6.22 -17.06 6.87
CA SER A 98 7.65 -16.90 6.57
C SER A 98 7.86 -16.15 5.25
N ASP A 99 9.11 -15.72 5.00
CA ASP A 99 9.50 -15.08 3.75
C ASP A 99 9.08 -15.88 2.49
N SER A 100 9.29 -17.20 2.52
CA SER A 100 9.03 -18.10 1.41
C SER A 100 7.53 -18.25 1.17
N GLN A 101 6.75 -18.34 2.25
CA GLN A 101 5.29 -18.36 2.16
C GLN A 101 4.74 -17.04 1.64
N MET A 102 5.29 -15.91 2.07
CA MET A 102 4.87 -14.61 1.55
C MET A 102 5.13 -14.51 0.05
N ARG A 103 6.30 -14.92 -0.45
CA ARG A 103 6.61 -14.92 -1.89
C ARG A 103 5.59 -15.74 -2.68
N THR A 104 5.47 -17.02 -2.35
CA THR A 104 4.59 -17.94 -3.09
C THR A 104 3.15 -17.46 -3.12
N VAL A 105 2.63 -16.98 -1.98
CA VAL A 105 1.22 -16.59 -1.88
C VAL A 105 0.95 -15.23 -2.51
N LEU A 106 1.81 -14.23 -2.29
CA LEU A 106 1.56 -12.87 -2.77
C LEU A 106 1.74 -12.73 -4.28
N ASP A 107 2.64 -13.51 -4.89
CA ASP A 107 2.92 -13.45 -6.32
C ASP A 107 1.70 -13.86 -7.19
N GLU A 108 0.79 -14.67 -6.64
CA GLU A 108 -0.44 -15.13 -7.32
C GLU A 108 -1.66 -14.23 -7.04
N VAL A 109 -1.55 -13.23 -6.15
CA VAL A 109 -2.65 -12.31 -5.85
C VAL A 109 -2.80 -11.27 -6.95
N SER A 110 -4.03 -11.14 -7.48
CA SER A 110 -4.32 -10.09 -8.46
C SER A 110 -4.22 -8.70 -7.84
N VAL A 111 -3.43 -7.82 -8.46
CA VAL A 111 -3.31 -6.41 -8.06
C VAL A 111 -4.66 -5.69 -8.11
N ARG A 112 -5.61 -6.13 -8.95
CA ARG A 112 -6.96 -5.56 -9.04
C ARG A 112 -7.74 -5.72 -7.73
N ASP A 113 -7.53 -6.81 -7.00
CA ASP A 113 -8.20 -7.05 -5.73
C ASP A 113 -7.65 -6.15 -4.60
N LEU A 114 -6.42 -5.66 -4.76
CA LEU A 114 -5.75 -4.72 -3.85
C LEU A 114 -6.19 -3.26 -4.04
N ARG A 115 -7.07 -2.97 -4.98
CA ARG A 115 -7.64 -1.60 -5.16
C ARG A 115 -8.65 -1.24 -4.06
N ARG A 116 -9.31 -2.24 -3.46
CA ARG A 116 -10.39 -2.03 -2.46
C ARG A 116 -9.92 -1.25 -1.21
N PRO A 117 -8.78 -1.58 -0.56
CA PRO A 117 -8.24 -0.82 0.56
C PRO A 117 -8.12 0.68 0.29
N PHE A 118 -7.56 1.08 -0.87
CA PHE A 118 -7.42 2.49 -1.23
C PHE A 118 -8.78 3.21 -1.22
N LYS A 119 -9.81 2.59 -1.81
CA LYS A 119 -11.16 3.15 -1.86
C LYS A 119 -11.80 3.26 -0.47
N SER A 120 -11.67 2.21 0.35
CA SER A 120 -12.23 2.20 1.70
C SER A 120 -11.62 3.27 2.58
N ILE A 121 -10.30 3.44 2.54
CA ILE A 121 -9.57 4.46 3.30
C ILE A 121 -9.94 5.86 2.79
N PHE A 122 -9.98 6.04 1.47
CA PHE A 122 -10.42 7.30 0.87
C PHE A 122 -11.84 7.70 1.30
N ALA A 123 -12.77 6.74 1.37
CA ALA A 123 -14.12 6.98 1.86
C ALA A 123 -14.15 7.41 3.34
N GLN A 124 -13.24 6.91 4.19
CA GLN A 124 -13.12 7.40 5.57
C GLN A 124 -12.61 8.84 5.61
N LEU A 125 -11.68 9.23 4.74
CA LEU A 125 -11.18 10.59 4.64
C LEU A 125 -12.30 11.57 4.21
N GLN A 126 -13.15 11.16 3.27
CA GLN A 126 -14.34 11.92 2.88
C GLN A 126 -15.33 12.08 4.04
N ARG A 127 -15.77 10.98 4.66
CA ARG A 127 -16.73 11.04 5.80
C ARG A 127 -16.17 11.82 6.98
N GLY A 128 -14.86 11.72 7.20
CA GLY A 128 -14.14 12.46 8.22
C GLY A 128 -13.86 13.92 7.86
N LYS A 129 -14.38 14.47 6.76
CA LYS A 129 -14.15 15.86 6.32
C LYS A 129 -12.67 16.23 6.25
N VAL A 130 -11.79 15.24 6.04
CA VAL A 130 -10.36 15.49 5.80
C VAL A 130 -10.20 15.93 4.36
N LEU A 131 -10.90 15.24 3.44
CA LEU A 131 -10.82 15.57 2.03
C LEU A 131 -11.33 16.98 1.75
N GLU A 132 -12.41 17.45 2.39
CA GLU A 132 -12.93 18.82 2.22
C GLU A 132 -11.87 19.92 2.39
N LYS A 133 -10.87 19.69 3.26
CA LYS A 133 -9.77 20.62 3.50
C LYS A 133 -8.77 20.71 2.35
N MET A 134 -8.77 19.73 1.45
CA MET A 134 -7.93 19.66 0.25
C MET A 134 -8.60 20.28 -0.98
N THR A 135 -9.78 20.91 -0.82
CA THR A 135 -10.44 21.62 -1.92
C THR A 135 -9.68 22.87 -2.32
N TRP A 136 -9.73 23.19 -3.61
CA TRP A 136 -9.10 24.32 -4.28
C TRP A 136 -10.08 24.87 -5.33
N LEU A 137 -9.92 26.15 -5.72
CA LEU A 137 -10.67 26.83 -6.80
C LEU A 137 -12.14 26.36 -6.99
N GLY A 138 -13.04 26.78 -6.11
CA GLY A 138 -14.47 26.47 -6.27
C GLY A 138 -14.84 25.02 -5.95
N GLY A 139 -14.07 24.34 -5.09
CA GLY A 139 -14.40 23.01 -4.58
C GLY A 139 -13.84 21.85 -5.39
N TYR A 140 -12.88 22.10 -6.28
CA TYR A 140 -12.14 21.07 -7.02
C TYR A 140 -10.97 20.54 -6.19
N TYR A 141 -10.53 19.33 -6.47
CA TYR A 141 -9.32 18.76 -5.88
C TYR A 141 -8.19 18.75 -6.91
N LEU A 142 -6.98 19.14 -6.51
CA LEU A 142 -5.80 19.03 -7.37
C LEU A 142 -5.27 17.59 -7.31
N LEU A 143 -5.31 16.89 -8.44
CA LEU A 143 -4.79 15.54 -8.59
C LEU A 143 -3.48 15.61 -9.37
N ALA A 144 -2.35 15.51 -8.67
CA ALA A 144 -1.03 15.44 -9.27
C ALA A 144 -0.75 14.02 -9.77
N LEU A 145 -0.29 13.89 -11.02
CA LEU A 145 0.01 12.61 -11.67
C LEU A 145 1.47 12.57 -12.09
N ASP A 146 2.15 11.44 -11.83
CA ASP A 146 3.54 11.25 -12.24
C ASP A 146 3.89 9.76 -12.42
N GLY A 147 4.83 9.48 -13.33
CA GLY A 147 5.43 8.17 -13.54
C GLY A 147 6.73 8.01 -12.75
N THR A 148 6.77 7.05 -11.82
CA THR A 148 7.93 6.84 -10.95
C THR A 148 8.51 5.43 -11.04
N GLY A 149 9.84 5.32 -10.89
CA GLY A 149 10.56 4.04 -10.85
C GLY A 149 10.59 3.47 -9.44
N ILE A 150 10.22 2.20 -9.31
CA ILE A 150 10.16 1.51 -8.00
C ILE A 150 11.24 0.43 -7.84
N TYR A 151 11.78 -0.07 -8.95
CA TYR A 151 12.79 -1.15 -8.94
C TYR A 151 13.70 -1.04 -10.15
N THR A 152 15.00 -1.35 -9.98
CA THR A 152 15.96 -1.53 -11.08
C THR A 152 17.01 -2.59 -10.71
N SER A 153 17.40 -3.41 -11.68
CA SER A 153 18.44 -4.43 -11.51
C SER A 153 19.02 -4.88 -12.85
N GLU A 154 20.34 -5.11 -12.89
CA GLU A 154 21.01 -5.79 -14.02
C GLU A 154 21.07 -7.31 -13.84
N LYS A 155 20.70 -7.82 -12.67
CA LYS A 155 20.90 -9.24 -12.29
C LYS A 155 19.60 -10.02 -12.18
N MET A 156 18.56 -9.39 -11.64
CA MET A 156 17.29 -10.04 -11.33
C MET A 156 16.16 -9.34 -12.08
N GLY A 157 15.38 -10.12 -12.80
CA GLY A 157 14.15 -9.69 -13.46
C GLY A 157 12.98 -10.57 -13.02
N SER A 158 11.79 -10.16 -13.42
CA SER A 158 10.57 -10.96 -13.35
C SER A 158 9.76 -10.72 -14.62
N ASP A 159 8.73 -11.53 -14.86
CA ASP A 159 7.82 -11.35 -16.00
C ASP A 159 7.06 -10.01 -15.95
N TYR A 160 6.99 -9.40 -14.77
CA TYR A 160 6.41 -8.09 -14.53
C TYR A 160 7.39 -6.94 -14.74
N CYS A 161 8.68 -7.21 -14.96
CA CYS A 161 9.67 -6.17 -15.22
C CYS A 161 9.63 -5.72 -16.69
N LEU A 162 9.77 -4.41 -16.88
CA LEU A 162 10.20 -3.86 -18.17
C LEU A 162 11.70 -4.11 -18.34
N SER A 163 12.16 -4.18 -19.59
CA SER A 163 13.58 -4.35 -19.88
C SER A 163 14.08 -3.33 -20.89
N LYS A 164 15.33 -2.87 -20.74
CA LYS A 164 16.00 -2.04 -21.73
C LYS A 164 17.46 -2.45 -21.88
N ARG A 165 17.97 -2.37 -23.11
CA ARG A 165 19.39 -2.66 -23.39
C ARG A 165 20.21 -1.39 -23.23
N LYS A 166 21.21 -1.42 -22.36
CA LYS A 166 22.17 -0.34 -22.15
C LYS A 166 23.19 -0.28 -23.29
N ARG A 167 23.85 0.87 -23.45
CA ARG A 167 24.91 1.07 -24.46
C ARG A 167 26.07 0.07 -24.33
N ASN A 168 26.35 -0.39 -23.12
CA ASN A 168 27.37 -1.41 -22.83
C ASN A 168 26.91 -2.85 -23.14
N GLY A 169 25.76 -3.04 -23.81
CA GLY A 169 25.23 -4.33 -24.21
C GLY A 169 24.44 -5.08 -23.13
N LYS A 170 24.53 -4.65 -21.86
CA LYS A 170 23.79 -5.27 -20.74
C LYS A 170 22.30 -4.97 -20.79
N VAL A 171 21.51 -5.88 -20.22
CA VAL A 171 20.07 -5.68 -20.02
C VAL A 171 19.84 -5.17 -18.60
N GLU A 172 19.05 -4.12 -18.46
CA GLU A 172 18.53 -3.64 -17.18
C GLU A 172 17.04 -3.92 -17.12
N TYR A 173 16.63 -4.60 -16.04
CA TYR A 173 15.24 -4.83 -15.66
C TYR A 173 14.80 -3.75 -14.70
N TYR A 174 13.59 -3.24 -14.88
CA TYR A 174 13.05 -2.19 -14.02
C TYR A 174 11.54 -2.30 -13.92
N GLN A 175 10.99 -1.76 -12.84
CA GLN A 175 9.55 -1.59 -12.68
C GLN A 175 9.25 -0.12 -12.45
N GLN A 176 8.14 0.33 -13.02
CA GLN A 176 7.61 1.67 -12.83
C GLN A 176 6.13 1.58 -12.49
N MET A 177 5.64 2.62 -11.83
CA MET A 177 4.21 2.83 -11.61
C MET A 177 3.83 4.25 -12.02
N PHE A 178 2.62 4.40 -12.51
CA PHE A 178 1.96 5.67 -12.68
C PHE A 178 1.11 5.93 -11.45
N ALA A 179 1.40 7.00 -10.72
CA ALA A 179 0.77 7.30 -9.44
C ALA A 179 0.03 8.62 -9.52
N GLY A 180 -1.05 8.73 -8.74
CA GLY A 180 -1.76 9.99 -8.56
C GLY A 180 -2.03 10.26 -7.10
N ALA A 181 -1.88 11.52 -6.69
CA ALA A 181 -2.15 11.94 -5.32
C ALA A 181 -2.83 13.31 -5.28
N PHE A 182 -3.73 13.47 -4.31
CA PHE A 182 -4.31 14.78 -4.03
C PHE A 182 -3.33 15.62 -3.23
N VAL A 183 -3.11 16.83 -3.73
CA VAL A 183 -2.19 17.83 -3.18
C VAL A 183 -2.93 19.15 -2.99
N HIS A 184 -2.37 20.07 -2.23
CA HIS A 184 -2.90 21.41 -2.06
C HIS A 184 -1.76 22.40 -1.82
N PRO A 185 -1.72 23.59 -2.45
CA PRO A 185 -0.58 24.51 -2.37
C PRO A 185 -0.22 24.92 -0.93
N ASP A 186 -1.25 25.17 -0.11
CA ASP A 186 -1.08 25.61 1.28
C ASP A 186 -1.04 24.48 2.31
N ARG A 187 -0.86 23.22 1.88
CA ARG A 187 -0.86 22.05 2.78
C ARG A 187 0.24 21.07 2.45
N SER A 188 0.84 20.50 3.49
CA SER A 188 1.88 19.49 3.34
C SER A 188 1.33 18.07 3.18
N GLU A 189 0.05 17.84 3.51
CA GLU A 189 -0.57 16.52 3.41
C GLU A 189 -0.77 16.10 1.95
N VAL A 190 -0.43 14.84 1.66
CA VAL A 190 -0.61 14.21 0.34
C VAL A 190 -1.49 12.99 0.52
N ILE A 191 -2.56 12.87 -0.27
CA ILE A 191 -3.50 11.75 -0.20
C ILE A 191 -3.37 10.90 -1.46
N PRO A 192 -2.71 9.74 -1.41
CA PRO A 192 -2.51 8.90 -2.58
C PRO A 192 -3.81 8.22 -3.00
N THR A 193 -3.94 8.01 -4.30
CA THR A 193 -4.93 7.10 -4.91
C THR A 193 -4.25 5.77 -5.26
N CYS A 194 -5.03 4.76 -5.68
CA CYS A 194 -4.46 3.49 -6.09
C CYS A 194 -3.61 3.67 -7.37
N PRO A 195 -2.31 3.35 -7.35
CA PRO A 195 -1.44 3.52 -8.51
C PRO A 195 -1.75 2.48 -9.60
N GLU A 196 -1.22 2.72 -10.80
CA GLU A 196 -1.26 1.79 -11.92
C GLU A 196 0.15 1.32 -12.26
N MET A 197 0.37 0.01 -12.29
CA MET A 197 1.69 -0.54 -12.61
C MET A 197 1.96 -0.43 -14.12
N ILE A 198 3.16 0.03 -14.48
CA ILE A 198 3.63 0.07 -15.88
C ILE A 198 4.32 -1.25 -16.17
N VAL A 199 3.53 -2.23 -16.58
CA VAL A 199 3.98 -3.60 -16.85
C VAL A 199 3.52 -4.04 -18.23
N LYS A 200 4.31 -4.93 -18.84
CA LYS A 200 3.98 -5.52 -20.13
C LYS A 200 2.62 -6.22 -20.02
N GLN A 201 1.66 -5.78 -20.82
CA GLN A 201 0.32 -6.34 -20.82
C GLN A 201 0.32 -7.71 -21.49
N ASP A 202 -0.56 -8.59 -21.03
CA ASP A 202 -0.72 -9.92 -21.62
C ASP A 202 -1.02 -9.82 -23.13
N GLY A 203 -0.38 -10.69 -23.92
CA GLY A 203 -0.42 -10.67 -25.39
C GLY A 203 0.38 -9.55 -26.07
N SER A 204 1.02 -8.62 -25.33
CA SER A 204 1.91 -7.61 -25.92
C SER A 204 3.33 -8.15 -26.09
N SER A 205 4.00 -7.81 -27.20
CA SER A 205 5.44 -8.04 -27.36
C SER A 205 6.30 -6.86 -26.91
N LYS A 206 5.70 -5.65 -26.82
CA LYS A 206 6.39 -4.40 -26.47
C LYS A 206 6.22 -4.08 -24.98
N ASN A 207 7.25 -3.41 -24.43
CA ASN A 207 7.15 -2.77 -23.13
C ASN A 207 5.96 -1.82 -23.09
N ASP A 208 5.32 -1.75 -21.93
CA ASP A 208 4.31 -0.73 -21.69
C ASP A 208 4.94 0.64 -21.48
N CYS A 209 4.12 1.70 -21.52
CA CYS A 209 4.58 3.06 -21.36
C CYS A 209 3.65 3.88 -20.45
N GLU A 210 4.21 4.98 -19.95
CA GLU A 210 3.53 5.92 -19.06
C GLU A 210 2.18 6.39 -19.61
N ARG A 211 2.12 6.74 -20.90
CA ARG A 211 0.87 7.18 -21.55
C ARG A 211 -0.24 6.13 -21.51
N ASN A 212 0.10 4.85 -21.66
CA ASN A 212 -0.90 3.78 -21.60
C ASN A 212 -1.35 3.53 -20.16
N ALA A 213 -0.41 3.53 -19.21
CA ALA A 213 -0.70 3.44 -17.79
C ALA A 213 -1.57 4.60 -17.32
N ALA A 214 -1.30 5.84 -17.75
CA ALA A 214 -2.12 7.01 -17.46
C ALA A 214 -3.58 6.85 -17.93
N LYS A 215 -3.80 6.28 -19.12
CA LYS A 215 -5.17 5.99 -19.61
C LYS A 215 -5.89 4.98 -18.72
N ARG A 216 -5.23 3.90 -18.33
CA ARG A 216 -5.80 2.89 -17.43
C ARG A 216 -6.08 3.47 -16.05
N TYR A 217 -5.11 4.20 -15.51
CA TYR A 217 -5.23 4.92 -14.24
C TYR A 217 -6.44 5.87 -14.25
N LEU A 218 -6.59 6.74 -15.26
CA LEU A 218 -7.70 7.69 -15.32
C LEU A 218 -9.07 6.99 -15.48
N THR A 219 -9.11 5.88 -16.23
CA THR A 219 -10.32 5.05 -16.39
C THR A 219 -10.74 4.49 -15.04
N ASP A 220 -9.81 3.88 -14.31
CA ASP A 220 -10.04 3.29 -13.00
C ASP A 220 -10.37 4.34 -11.96
N PHE A 221 -9.66 5.47 -11.97
CA PHE A 221 -9.91 6.62 -11.10
C PHE A 221 -11.34 7.15 -11.28
N ARG A 222 -11.80 7.33 -12.52
CA ARG A 222 -13.17 7.80 -12.78
C ARG A 222 -14.23 6.76 -12.42
N ARG A 223 -13.96 5.47 -12.63
CA ARG A 223 -14.83 4.39 -12.13
C ARG A 223 -14.97 4.42 -10.60
N GLU A 224 -13.89 4.74 -9.90
CA GLU A 224 -13.82 4.68 -8.43
C GLU A 224 -14.33 5.97 -7.76
N HIS A 225 -14.17 7.12 -8.44
CA HIS A 225 -14.52 8.44 -7.95
C HIS A 225 -15.32 9.24 -9.00
N PRO A 226 -16.50 8.76 -9.45
CA PRO A 226 -17.21 9.31 -10.62
C PRO A 226 -17.68 10.76 -10.44
N HIS A 227 -17.99 11.17 -9.22
CA HIS A 227 -18.53 12.50 -8.92
C HIS A 227 -17.49 13.47 -8.33
N LEU A 228 -16.23 13.03 -8.20
CA LEU A 228 -15.19 13.86 -7.61
C LEU A 228 -14.75 14.91 -8.63
N LYS A 229 -14.93 16.19 -8.27
CA LYS A 229 -14.47 17.33 -9.07
C LYS A 229 -12.96 17.43 -8.94
N THR A 230 -12.25 17.16 -10.03
CA THR A 230 -10.78 17.14 -10.02
C THR A 230 -10.20 17.97 -11.15
N ILE A 231 -9.11 18.67 -10.83
CA ILE A 231 -8.21 19.30 -11.80
C ILE A 231 -6.97 18.43 -11.80
N VAL A 232 -6.62 17.88 -12.96
CA VAL A 232 -5.40 17.11 -13.14
C VAL A 232 -4.24 18.07 -13.34
N ILE A 233 -3.14 17.85 -12.63
CA ILE A 233 -1.89 18.59 -12.77
C ILE A 233 -0.74 17.58 -12.96
N GLU A 234 0.27 18.00 -13.70
CA GLU A 234 1.54 17.28 -13.94
C GLU A 234 2.69 18.11 -13.37
#